data_AF-A0A7R9QI77-F1
#
_entry.id   AF-A0A7R9QI77-F1
#
_cell.length_a   1.000
_cell.length_b   1.000
_cell.length_c   1.000
_cell.angle_alpha   90.00
_cell.angle_beta   90.00
_cell.angle_gamma   90.00
#
_symmetry.space_group_name_H-M   'P 1'
#
loop_
_entity.id
_entity.type
_entity.pdbx_description
1 polymer ?
#
loop_
_entity_poly.entity_id
_entity_poly.type
_entity_poly.pdbx_seq_one_letter_code
_entity_poly.pdbx_strand_id
1 'polypeptide(L)'
;MRQSMDRFGDDLCQLILSYLPFEDRFRYECVSRQWRRLIFRSQRVLTLEYNWASFFLPTLREGLVFATNRSILKKCQQITEISVNRFVNNRDVVFQVINKYCHNLSAIESDFDGMSARTVTAFCHTFGAQLKKLTFHSNNETNREVFRRCLRSIHVLNIRPFNDLSLLFTGNEVLVHKLREICFTYSNEDSQRIGIFCETNKQTLESIEVTFSANSLTPKSINQLFKGLSKLSELKVLVISCQSEVDDTLVCKCLQLLAAKYVDSKSAMLTIYGILESGPAVFYTSADACNSEFTSLKCPLTKSSENMLEITLPVPKLHHQITPMNLDVLLYLQDTDGKNITCQRFPAKIQ
;
A
#
# COMPACT_ATOMS: atom_id res chain seq x y z
N MET A 1 52.00 -4.93 -0.87
CA MET A 1 51.06 -3.98 -0.25
C MET A 1 50.01 -4.77 0.52
N ARG A 2 49.78 -4.49 1.81
CA ARG A 2 48.77 -5.18 2.61
C ARG A 2 47.37 -4.69 2.23
N GLN A 3 46.58 -5.55 1.60
CA GLN A 3 45.15 -5.36 1.38
C GLN A 3 44.42 -5.58 2.71
N SER A 4 44.34 -4.57 3.57
CA SER A 4 43.54 -4.62 4.79
C SER A 4 42.18 -3.97 4.56
N MET A 5 41.12 -4.71 4.91
CA MET A 5 39.73 -4.24 4.90
C MET A 5 39.46 -3.14 5.94
N ASP A 6 40.36 -2.94 6.90
CA ASP A 6 40.20 -1.92 7.96
C ASP A 6 40.31 -0.48 7.43
N ARG A 7 40.71 -0.32 6.16
CA ARG A 7 40.77 0.99 5.49
C ARG A 7 39.42 1.44 4.91
N PHE A 8 38.42 0.56 4.88
CA PHE A 8 37.11 0.93 4.38
C PHE A 8 36.38 1.82 5.40
N GLY A 9 36.06 3.04 4.98
CA GLY A 9 35.25 3.95 5.78
C GLY A 9 33.84 3.42 6.03
N ASP A 10 33.14 4.06 6.96
CA ASP A 10 31.76 3.70 7.33
C ASP A 10 30.82 3.72 6.10
N ASP A 11 31.02 4.66 5.17
CA ASP A 11 30.20 4.81 3.96
C ASP A 11 30.27 3.59 3.03
N LEU A 12 31.49 3.10 2.76
CA LEU A 12 31.67 1.92 1.91
C LEU A 12 31.15 0.65 2.60
N CYS A 13 31.37 0.52 3.91
CA CYS A 13 30.82 -0.59 4.68
C CYS A 13 29.27 -0.58 4.67
N GLN A 14 28.66 0.60 4.81
CA GLN A 14 27.21 0.76 4.73
C GLN A 14 26.67 0.44 3.34
N LEU A 15 27.37 0.86 2.28
CA LEU A 15 27.02 0.50 0.90
C LEU A 15 27.07 -1.02 0.69
N ILE A 16 28.14 -1.68 1.13
CA ILE A 16 28.26 -3.16 1.04
C ILE A 16 27.12 -3.84 1.80
N LEU A 17 26.84 -3.42 3.05
CA LEU A 17 25.76 -3.97 3.86
C LEU A 17 24.37 -3.77 3.23
N SER A 18 24.18 -2.73 2.42
CA SER A 18 22.89 -2.46 1.76
C SER A 18 22.55 -3.48 0.68
N TYR A 19 23.55 -4.13 0.08
CA TYR A 19 23.36 -5.21 -0.91
C TYR A 19 23.07 -6.57 -0.26
N LEU A 20 23.25 -6.70 1.05
CA LEU A 20 23.07 -7.97 1.74
C LEU A 20 21.64 -8.13 2.27
N PRO A 21 21.08 -9.36 2.22
CA PRO A 21 19.87 -9.71 2.94
C PRO A 21 20.00 -9.44 4.44
N PHE A 22 18.86 -9.23 5.12
CA PHE A 22 18.83 -8.94 6.55
C PHE A 22 19.64 -9.95 7.37
N GLU A 23 19.41 -11.24 7.16
CA GLU A 23 20.05 -12.33 7.91
C GLU A 23 21.57 -12.33 7.75
N ASP A 24 22.05 -12.09 6.52
CA ASP A 24 23.48 -12.08 6.21
C ASP A 24 24.19 -10.88 6.82
N ARG A 25 23.54 -9.71 6.93
CA ARG A 25 24.13 -8.56 7.63
C ARG A 25 24.52 -8.91 9.06
N PHE A 26 23.65 -9.60 9.80
CA PHE A 26 23.91 -9.93 11.20
C PHE A 26 24.99 -10.99 11.36
N ARG A 27 25.23 -11.85 10.36
CA ARG A 27 26.39 -12.78 10.36
C ARG A 27 27.71 -12.03 10.41
N TYR A 28 27.77 -10.83 9.82
CA TYR A 28 28.97 -9.99 9.85
C TYR A 28 29.12 -9.15 11.13
N GLU A 29 28.25 -9.32 12.15
CA GLU A 29 28.39 -8.60 13.43
C GLU A 29 29.70 -8.93 14.17
N CYS A 30 30.33 -10.05 13.83
CA CYS A 30 31.59 -10.52 14.43
C CYS A 30 32.84 -10.10 13.66
N VAL A 31 32.72 -9.54 12.44
CA VAL A 31 33.88 -9.17 11.60
C VAL A 31 34.73 -8.09 12.26
N SER A 32 34.08 -7.00 12.68
CA SER A 32 34.75 -5.91 13.40
C SER A 32 33.75 -5.09 14.21
N ARG A 33 34.25 -4.29 15.16
CA ARG A 33 33.41 -3.36 15.94
C ARG A 33 32.71 -2.34 15.05
N GLN A 34 33.35 -1.93 13.96
CA GLN A 34 32.80 -0.99 12.99
C GLN A 34 31.59 -1.60 12.28
N TRP A 35 31.72 -2.80 11.72
CA TRP A 35 30.63 -3.52 11.06
C TRP A 35 29.47 -3.75 12.01
N ARG A 36 29.76 -4.24 13.22
CA ARG A 36 28.77 -4.43 14.29
C ARG A 36 27.97 -3.16 14.56
N ARG A 37 28.64 -2.02 14.75
CA ARG A 37 28.00 -0.73 14.99
C ARG A 37 27.12 -0.30 13.83
N LEU A 38 27.62 -0.46 12.59
CA LEU A 38 26.89 -0.07 11.38
C LEU A 38 25.62 -0.91 11.20
N ILE A 39 25.71 -2.23 11.29
CA ILE A 39 24.57 -3.15 11.16
C ILE A 39 23.42 -2.72 12.08
N PHE A 40 23.70 -2.53 13.37
CA PHE A 40 22.66 -2.15 14.34
C PHE A 40 22.14 -0.73 14.19
N ARG A 41 22.98 0.22 13.73
CA ARG A 41 22.59 1.62 13.54
C ARG A 41 21.78 1.83 12.26
N SER A 42 22.04 1.04 11.22
CA SER A 42 21.36 1.15 9.93
C SER A 42 20.01 0.43 9.89
N GLN A 43 19.72 -0.44 10.86
CA GLN A 43 18.49 -1.22 10.83
C GLN A 43 17.27 -0.37 11.22
N ARG A 44 16.38 -0.11 10.24
CA ARG A 44 15.16 0.69 10.39
C ARG A 44 13.88 -0.14 10.34
N VAL A 45 13.88 -1.21 9.56
CA VAL A 45 12.72 -2.07 9.31
C VAL A 45 13.00 -3.45 9.90
N LEU A 46 12.06 -4.07 10.60
CA LEU A 46 12.25 -5.44 11.10
C LEU A 46 11.02 -6.29 10.78
N THR A 47 11.25 -7.43 10.14
CA THR A 47 10.21 -8.42 9.91
C THR A 47 10.37 -9.55 10.93
N LEU A 48 9.34 -9.76 11.75
CA LEU A 48 9.22 -10.86 12.70
C LEU A 48 8.42 -11.96 12.02
N GLU A 49 9.12 -12.85 11.33
CA GLU A 49 8.52 -13.98 10.64
C GLU A 49 8.28 -15.16 11.58
N TYR A 50 7.21 -15.89 11.30
CA TYR A 50 7.00 -17.20 11.89
C TYR A 50 7.83 -18.22 11.12
N ASN A 51 8.77 -18.88 11.80
CA ASN A 51 9.52 -19.96 11.19
C ASN A 51 8.60 -21.19 11.08
N TRP A 52 8.05 -21.44 9.89
CA TRP A 52 7.19 -22.59 9.60
C TRP A 52 7.81 -23.94 9.99
N ALA A 53 9.15 -24.07 9.97
CA ALA A 53 9.83 -25.28 10.44
C ALA A 53 9.62 -25.53 11.96
N SER A 54 9.23 -24.51 12.72
CA SER A 54 8.86 -24.65 14.14
C SER A 54 7.46 -25.26 14.35
N PHE A 55 6.58 -25.21 13.34
CA PHE A 55 5.27 -25.85 13.39
C PHE A 55 5.37 -27.37 13.57
N PHE A 56 6.41 -27.98 12.97
CA PHE A 56 6.68 -29.42 13.09
C PHE A 56 7.36 -29.81 14.41
N LEU A 57 7.82 -28.85 15.23
CA LEU A 57 8.53 -29.09 16.50
C LEU A 57 8.06 -28.12 17.62
N PRO A 58 6.83 -28.30 18.14
CA PRO A 58 6.13 -27.29 18.96
C PRO A 58 6.80 -26.95 20.29
N THR A 59 7.51 -27.90 20.90
CA THR A 59 7.93 -27.80 22.31
C THR A 59 9.32 -27.22 22.55
N LEU A 60 10.17 -27.07 21.52
CA LEU A 60 11.59 -26.71 21.71
C LEU A 60 12.02 -25.34 21.18
N ARG A 61 11.14 -24.56 20.53
CA ARG A 61 11.60 -23.38 19.76
C ARG A 61 10.89 -22.05 19.96
N GLU A 62 9.73 -21.97 20.61
CA GLU A 62 9.08 -20.66 20.84
C GLU A 62 9.98 -19.72 21.66
N GLY A 63 10.69 -20.24 22.67
CA GLY A 63 11.65 -19.46 23.45
C GLY A 63 12.88 -19.00 22.67
N LEU A 64 13.35 -19.77 21.68
CA LEU A 64 14.62 -19.49 20.97
C LEU A 64 14.45 -18.41 19.90
N VAL A 65 13.37 -18.47 19.12
CA VAL A 65 13.04 -17.43 18.13
C VAL A 65 12.78 -16.10 18.86
N PHE A 66 12.05 -16.17 19.97
CA PHE A 66 11.79 -15.01 20.82
C PHE A 66 13.06 -14.42 21.43
N ALA A 67 13.96 -15.26 21.96
CA ALA A 67 15.23 -14.81 22.52
C ALA A 67 16.11 -14.11 21.49
N THR A 68 16.16 -14.64 20.26
CA THR A 68 16.91 -14.04 19.15
C THR A 68 16.35 -12.68 18.79
N ASN A 69 15.03 -12.59 18.56
CA ASN A 69 14.34 -11.34 18.26
C ASN A 69 14.49 -10.30 19.36
N ARG A 70 14.42 -10.72 20.63
CA ARG A 70 14.66 -9.84 21.79
C ARG A 70 16.07 -9.26 21.79
N SER A 71 17.09 -10.04 21.44
CA SER A 71 18.47 -9.56 21.36
C SER A 71 18.64 -8.51 20.25
N ILE A 72 18.00 -8.73 19.09
CA ILE A 72 18.03 -7.82 17.94
C ILE A 72 17.32 -6.52 18.31
N LEU A 73 16.09 -6.59 18.83
CA LEU A 73 15.31 -5.42 19.24
C LEU A 73 16.05 -4.57 20.29
N LYS A 74 16.76 -5.21 21.22
CA LYS A 74 17.59 -4.49 22.21
C LYS A 74 18.79 -3.76 21.59
N LYS A 75 19.41 -4.33 20.55
CA LYS A 75 20.58 -3.76 19.86
C LYS A 75 20.18 -2.72 18.81
N CYS A 76 19.05 -2.90 18.12
CA CYS A 76 18.55 -2.05 17.03
C CYS A 76 17.60 -0.96 17.54
N GLN A 77 18.12 0.04 18.25
CA GLN A 77 17.30 1.13 18.83
C GLN A 77 16.70 2.10 17.80
N GLN A 78 17.11 1.97 16.54
CA GLN A 78 16.75 2.85 15.43
C GLN A 78 15.59 2.31 14.58
N ILE A 79 14.95 1.22 15.02
CA ILE A 79 13.78 0.63 14.36
C ILE A 79 12.63 1.63 14.35
N THR A 80 12.11 1.87 13.15
CA THR A 80 10.99 2.76 12.86
C THR A 80 9.80 2.02 12.27
N GLU A 81 10.02 0.81 11.73
CA GLU A 81 8.98 -0.04 11.11
C GLU A 81 9.13 -1.49 11.54
N ILE A 82 8.02 -2.12 11.92
CA ILE A 82 7.97 -3.55 12.26
C ILE A 82 6.84 -4.22 11.49
N SER A 83 7.12 -5.36 10.86
CA SER A 83 6.11 -6.27 10.34
C SER A 83 6.10 -7.55 11.18
N VAL A 84 4.96 -7.92 11.73
CA VAL A 84 4.76 -9.11 12.57
C VAL A 84 3.84 -10.06 11.83
N ASN A 85 4.37 -11.22 11.46
CA ASN A 85 3.61 -12.22 10.73
C ASN A 85 2.34 -12.64 11.50
N ARG A 86 1.24 -12.87 10.77
CA ARG A 86 -0.07 -13.27 11.33
C ARG A 86 -0.03 -14.56 12.17
N PHE A 87 0.95 -15.43 11.92
CA PHE A 87 1.11 -16.72 12.59
C PHE A 87 2.02 -16.67 13.83
N VAL A 88 2.52 -15.51 14.22
CA VAL A 88 3.32 -15.37 15.44
C VAL A 88 2.45 -15.66 16.67
N ASN A 89 2.75 -16.76 17.36
CA ASN A 89 2.19 -17.08 18.68
C ASN A 89 2.72 -16.13 19.76
N ASN A 90 2.07 -16.10 20.93
CA ASN A 90 2.49 -15.33 22.11
C ASN A 90 2.64 -13.81 21.83
N ARG A 91 1.69 -13.24 21.06
CA ARG A 91 1.70 -11.82 20.67
C ARG A 91 1.87 -10.88 21.86
N ASP A 92 1.27 -11.17 23.01
CA ASP A 92 1.45 -10.38 24.22
C ASP A 92 2.94 -10.20 24.59
N VAL A 93 3.72 -11.28 24.54
CA VAL A 93 5.14 -11.24 24.90
C VAL A 93 5.95 -10.47 23.84
N VAL A 94 5.63 -10.66 22.56
CA VAL A 94 6.26 -9.94 21.43
C VAL A 94 6.03 -8.45 21.55
N PHE A 95 4.79 -8.04 21.75
CA PHE A 95 4.43 -6.63 21.86
C PHE A 95 4.96 -5.98 23.15
N GLN A 96 5.09 -6.73 24.26
CA GLN A 96 5.80 -6.22 25.43
C GLN A 96 7.28 -5.91 25.16
N VAL A 97 7.95 -6.73 24.36
CA VAL A 97 9.35 -6.49 23.96
C VAL A 97 9.45 -5.34 22.96
N ILE A 98 8.52 -5.24 22.00
CA ILE A 98 8.43 -4.10 21.08
C ILE A 98 8.25 -2.79 21.87
N ASN A 99 7.26 -2.73 22.76
CA ASN A 99 7.00 -1.58 23.64
C ASN A 99 8.24 -1.18 24.44
N LYS A 100 9.03 -2.17 24.88
CA LYS A 100 10.21 -1.94 25.71
C LYS A 100 11.42 -1.39 24.98
N TYR A 101 11.66 -1.76 23.72
CA TYR A 101 12.93 -1.44 23.04
C TYR A 101 12.78 -0.58 21.77
N CYS A 102 11.59 -0.47 21.19
CA CYS A 102 11.39 0.19 19.89
C CYS A 102 10.80 1.60 20.04
N HIS A 103 11.45 2.47 20.82
CA HIS A 103 10.90 3.79 21.14
C HIS A 103 10.66 4.72 19.94
N ASN A 104 11.28 4.44 18.78
CA ASN A 104 11.12 5.22 17.55
C ASN A 104 10.12 4.60 16.55
N LEU A 105 9.34 3.61 16.97
CA LEU A 105 8.40 2.91 16.10
C LEU A 105 7.32 3.87 15.58
N SER A 106 7.26 4.01 14.25
CA SER A 106 6.34 4.90 13.55
C SER A 106 5.49 4.17 12.51
N ALA A 107 5.80 2.91 12.20
CA ALA A 107 5.06 2.08 11.28
C ALA A 107 4.94 0.66 11.84
N ILE A 108 3.75 0.07 11.75
CA ILE A 108 3.56 -1.33 12.12
C ILE A 108 2.62 -2.05 11.17
N GLU A 109 2.98 -3.27 10.81
CA GLU A 109 2.15 -4.25 10.12
C GLU A 109 1.96 -5.45 11.03
N SER A 110 0.74 -5.70 11.51
CA SER A 110 0.43 -6.84 12.36
C SER A 110 -1.08 -7.01 12.49
N ASP A 111 -1.52 -8.25 12.63
CA ASP A 111 -2.79 -8.53 13.31
C ASP A 111 -2.58 -8.48 14.82
N PHE A 112 -3.50 -7.89 15.57
CA PHE A 112 -3.46 -7.80 17.03
C PHE A 112 -4.38 -8.85 17.67
N ASP A 113 -4.86 -9.82 16.88
CA ASP A 113 -5.71 -10.90 17.38
C ASP A 113 -5.02 -11.66 18.51
N GLY A 114 -5.77 -12.09 19.53
CA GLY A 114 -5.22 -12.82 20.68
C GLY A 114 -4.31 -12.00 21.60
N MET A 115 -4.12 -10.70 21.39
CA MET A 115 -3.50 -9.82 22.39
C MET A 115 -4.48 -9.51 23.52
N SER A 116 -3.98 -9.47 24.76
CA SER A 116 -4.80 -9.02 25.89
C SER A 116 -5.04 -7.51 25.83
N ALA A 117 -6.18 -7.08 26.39
CA ALA A 117 -6.54 -5.66 26.48
C ALA A 117 -5.47 -4.81 27.19
N ARG A 118 -4.73 -5.42 28.14
CA ARG A 118 -3.60 -4.78 28.83
C ARG A 118 -2.47 -4.47 27.86
N THR A 119 -2.07 -5.42 27.01
CA THR A 119 -0.99 -5.20 26.05
C THR A 119 -1.40 -4.21 24.96
N VAL A 120 -2.64 -4.29 24.46
CA VAL A 120 -3.21 -3.30 23.53
C VAL A 120 -3.14 -1.90 24.12
N THR A 121 -3.58 -1.74 25.37
CA THR A 121 -3.53 -0.46 26.09
C THR A 121 -2.10 0.05 26.21
N ALA A 122 -1.16 -0.80 26.62
CA ALA A 122 0.25 -0.44 26.75
C ALA A 122 0.88 -0.04 25.41
N PHE A 123 0.58 -0.78 24.33
CA PHE A 123 1.04 -0.48 22.98
C PHE A 123 0.54 0.90 22.51
N CYS A 124 -0.77 1.13 22.60
CA CYS A 124 -1.38 2.38 22.16
C CYS A 124 -0.90 3.57 23.01
N HIS A 125 -0.69 3.39 24.32
CA HIS A 125 -0.11 4.42 25.17
C HIS A 125 1.32 4.76 24.74
N THR A 126 2.13 3.75 24.39
CA THR A 126 3.53 3.94 24.04
C THR A 126 3.70 4.57 22.65
N PHE A 127 2.92 4.12 21.66
CA PHE A 127 3.14 4.48 20.26
C PHE A 127 2.03 5.30 19.61
N GLY A 128 0.84 5.38 20.21
CA GLY A 128 -0.34 5.96 19.58
C GLY A 128 -0.21 7.44 19.19
N ALA A 129 0.74 8.19 19.78
CA ALA A 129 1.02 9.57 19.40
C ALA A 129 2.00 9.71 18.21
N GLN A 130 2.84 8.70 17.95
CA GLN A 130 3.91 8.74 16.94
C GLN A 130 3.72 7.76 15.78
N LEU A 131 2.77 6.83 15.90
CA LEU A 131 2.49 5.82 14.89
C LEU A 131 1.85 6.47 13.66
N LYS A 132 2.59 6.55 12.55
CA LYS A 132 2.15 7.17 11.29
C LYS A 132 1.55 6.17 10.31
N LYS A 133 2.00 4.92 10.33
CA LYS A 133 1.53 3.86 9.44
C LYS A 133 1.04 2.67 10.23
N LEU A 134 -0.15 2.18 9.89
CA LEU A 134 -0.73 0.99 10.49
C LEU A 134 -1.24 0.06 9.38
N THR A 135 -0.88 -1.20 9.47
CA THR A 135 -1.32 -2.25 8.57
C THR A 135 -1.82 -3.45 9.36
N PHE A 136 -2.98 -3.98 9.02
CA PHE A 136 -3.54 -5.20 9.59
C PHE A 136 -4.28 -6.00 8.52
N HIS A 137 -4.33 -7.33 8.67
CA HIS A 137 -4.84 -8.26 7.66
C HIS A 137 -6.18 -8.92 8.06
N SER A 138 -6.70 -8.56 9.22
CA SER A 138 -7.98 -9.05 9.77
C SER A 138 -8.79 -7.92 10.41
N ASN A 139 -10.09 -8.13 10.57
CA ASN A 139 -11.08 -7.14 11.00
C ASN A 139 -11.60 -7.39 12.42
N ASN A 140 -10.85 -8.14 13.23
CA ASN A 140 -11.24 -8.48 14.60
C ASN A 140 -11.36 -7.22 15.49
N GLU A 141 -12.08 -7.37 16.60
CA GLU A 141 -12.34 -6.24 17.51
C GLU A 141 -11.05 -5.66 18.12
N THR A 142 -10.02 -6.47 18.30
CA THR A 142 -8.73 -6.02 18.84
C THR A 142 -8.02 -5.05 17.89
N ASN A 143 -8.04 -5.32 16.58
CA ASN A 143 -7.49 -4.42 15.55
C ASN A 143 -8.25 -3.09 15.52
N ARG A 144 -9.59 -3.15 15.65
CA ARG A 144 -10.44 -1.95 15.72
C ARG A 144 -10.07 -1.11 16.94
N GLU A 145 -9.89 -1.75 18.09
CA GLU A 145 -9.51 -1.05 19.32
C GLU A 145 -8.14 -0.38 19.21
N VAL A 146 -7.15 -1.06 18.61
CA VAL A 146 -5.83 -0.47 18.34
C VAL A 146 -5.96 0.73 17.41
N PHE A 147 -6.73 0.59 16.32
CA PHE A 147 -6.97 1.66 15.36
C PHE A 147 -7.61 2.89 16.02
N ARG A 148 -8.71 2.70 16.77
CA ARG A 148 -9.40 3.78 17.50
C ARG A 148 -8.48 4.54 18.46
N ARG A 149 -7.61 3.82 19.17
CA ARG A 149 -6.68 4.43 20.13
C ARG A 149 -5.50 5.12 19.49
N CYS A 150 -5.05 4.67 18.32
CA CYS A 150 -3.91 5.25 17.60
C CYS A 150 -4.32 6.31 16.55
N LEU A 151 -5.61 6.50 16.32
CA LEU A 151 -6.18 7.26 15.21
C LEU A 151 -5.56 8.64 14.95
N ARG A 152 -5.20 9.36 16.03
CA ARG A 152 -4.78 10.77 15.97
C ARG A 152 -3.48 11.01 15.21
N SER A 153 -2.65 9.99 15.04
CA SER A 153 -1.33 10.09 14.42
C SER A 153 -1.19 9.32 13.09
N ILE A 154 -2.20 8.53 12.72
CA ILE A 154 -2.16 7.69 11.52
C ILE A 154 -2.32 8.56 10.26
N HIS A 155 -1.36 8.42 9.34
CA HIS A 155 -1.35 9.03 8.02
C HIS A 155 -1.53 7.99 6.91
N VAL A 156 -1.09 6.75 7.15
CA VAL A 156 -1.18 5.64 6.20
C VAL A 156 -1.88 4.47 6.88
N LEU A 157 -2.99 4.02 6.30
CA LEU A 157 -3.77 2.89 6.79
C LEU A 157 -3.91 1.85 5.69
N ASN A 158 -3.47 0.62 5.94
CA ASN A 158 -3.65 -0.49 4.99
C ASN A 158 -4.35 -1.67 5.67
N ILE A 159 -5.48 -2.09 5.11
CA ILE A 159 -6.37 -3.06 5.75
C ILE A 159 -6.62 -4.30 4.88
N ARG A 160 -5.78 -4.52 3.85
CA ARG A 160 -5.91 -5.66 2.93
C ARG A 160 -5.43 -6.99 3.52
N PRO A 161 -5.93 -8.14 3.00
CA PRO A 161 -6.84 -8.27 1.86
C PRO A 161 -8.31 -8.54 2.23
N PHE A 162 -8.64 -8.77 3.50
CA PHE A 162 -9.96 -9.30 3.89
C PHE A 162 -10.88 -8.30 4.61
N ASN A 163 -10.51 -7.02 4.68
CA ASN A 163 -11.23 -6.07 5.52
C ASN A 163 -11.93 -4.97 4.73
N ASP A 164 -13.22 -4.89 4.98
CA ASP A 164 -14.14 -3.88 4.50
C ASP A 164 -14.07 -2.62 5.39
N LEU A 165 -14.33 -1.45 4.82
CA LEU A 165 -14.39 -0.19 5.60
C LEU A 165 -15.47 -0.22 6.68
N SER A 166 -16.54 -0.98 6.44
CA SER A 166 -17.69 -1.17 7.32
C SER A 166 -17.32 -1.73 8.69
N LEU A 167 -16.16 -2.34 8.82
CA LEU A 167 -15.74 -2.96 10.07
C LEU A 167 -14.87 -2.03 10.92
N LEU A 168 -14.28 -0.99 10.31
CA LEU A 168 -13.46 -0.01 11.02
C LEU A 168 -14.23 1.25 11.37
N PHE A 169 -15.14 1.68 10.50
CA PHE A 169 -15.86 2.92 10.68
C PHE A 169 -17.31 2.61 11.02
N THR A 170 -17.64 2.56 12.31
CA THR A 170 -19.05 2.65 12.71
C THR A 170 -19.57 4.02 12.29
N GLY A 171 -20.84 4.13 11.88
CA GLY A 171 -21.38 5.35 11.26
C GLY A 171 -21.28 6.64 12.11
N ASN A 172 -20.89 6.51 13.38
CA ASN A 172 -20.75 7.60 14.34
C ASN A 172 -19.30 7.84 14.80
N GLU A 173 -18.32 7.05 14.35
CA GLU A 173 -16.94 7.18 14.82
C GLU A 173 -16.20 8.36 14.15
N VAL A 174 -15.60 9.20 15.00
CA VAL A 174 -14.82 10.39 14.63
C VAL A 174 -13.59 9.97 13.82
N LEU A 175 -13.35 10.70 12.75
CA LEU A 175 -12.57 10.29 11.60
C LEU A 175 -11.10 10.68 11.72
N VAL A 176 -10.29 10.07 10.87
CA VAL A 176 -8.84 10.24 10.85
C VAL A 176 -8.48 11.56 10.16
N HIS A 177 -8.55 12.69 10.88
CA HIS A 177 -8.26 14.03 10.33
C HIS A 177 -6.85 14.22 9.72
N LYS A 178 -5.99 13.20 9.72
CA LYS A 178 -4.63 13.22 9.15
C LYS A 178 -4.37 12.10 8.15
N LEU A 179 -5.38 11.31 7.78
CA LEU A 179 -5.19 10.21 6.85
C LEU A 179 -4.91 10.76 5.46
N ARG A 180 -3.74 10.39 4.94
CA ARG A 180 -3.23 10.77 3.61
C ARG A 180 -3.30 9.61 2.64
N GLU A 181 -3.14 8.39 3.13
CA GLU A 181 -3.15 7.20 2.30
C GLU A 181 -4.01 6.12 2.94
N ILE A 182 -4.92 5.54 2.17
CA ILE A 182 -5.69 4.38 2.61
C ILE A 182 -5.63 3.28 1.56
N CYS A 183 -5.54 2.06 2.04
CA CYS A 183 -5.72 0.90 1.21
C CYS A 183 -6.68 -0.11 1.84
N PHE A 184 -7.70 -0.54 1.10
CA PHE A 184 -8.76 -1.41 1.61
C PHE A 184 -9.41 -2.27 0.53
N THR A 185 -10.13 -3.30 0.97
CA THR A 185 -11.01 -4.10 0.10
C THR A 185 -12.41 -3.51 0.17
N TYR A 186 -13.02 -3.18 -0.98
CA TYR A 186 -14.37 -2.61 -1.05
C TYR A 186 -15.41 -3.69 -1.26
N SER A 187 -16.46 -3.65 -0.45
CA SER A 187 -17.64 -4.51 -0.59
C SER A 187 -18.93 -3.70 -0.75
N ASN A 188 -20.03 -4.41 -1.06
CA ASN A 188 -21.36 -3.80 -1.11
C ASN A 188 -21.77 -3.13 0.22
N GLU A 189 -21.27 -3.62 1.36
CA GLU A 189 -21.59 -3.07 2.69
C GLU A 189 -20.95 -1.68 2.92
N ASP A 190 -19.86 -1.41 2.22
CA ASP A 190 -19.13 -0.14 2.31
C ASP A 190 -19.82 1.01 1.57
N SER A 191 -20.75 0.68 0.68
CA SER A 191 -21.37 1.62 -0.25
C SER A 191 -22.10 2.79 0.41
N GLN A 192 -22.62 2.58 1.62
CA GLN A 192 -23.27 3.65 2.40
C GLN A 192 -22.25 4.49 3.19
N ARG A 193 -21.07 3.93 3.49
CA ARG A 193 -20.08 4.53 4.39
C ARG A 193 -19.00 5.30 3.64
N ILE A 194 -18.71 4.90 2.41
CA ILE A 194 -17.69 5.56 1.58
C ILE A 194 -17.95 7.05 1.40
N GLY A 195 -19.23 7.45 1.29
CA GLY A 195 -19.60 8.86 1.20
C GLY A 195 -19.24 9.66 2.45
N ILE A 196 -19.46 9.09 3.64
CA ILE A 196 -19.12 9.71 4.94
C ILE A 196 -17.59 9.76 5.10
N PHE A 197 -16.92 8.65 4.77
CA PHE A 197 -15.47 8.56 4.79
C PHE A 197 -14.83 9.62 3.90
N CYS A 198 -15.27 9.74 2.64
CA CYS A 198 -14.73 10.72 1.71
C CYS A 198 -15.04 12.15 2.14
N GLU A 199 -16.27 12.44 2.59
CA GLU A 199 -16.63 13.79 3.04
C GLU A 199 -15.71 14.28 4.17
N THR A 200 -15.28 13.36 5.04
CA THR A 200 -14.47 13.76 6.18
C THR A 200 -12.99 13.86 5.89
N ASN A 201 -12.49 13.06 4.95
CA ASN A 201 -11.09 13.08 4.54
C ASN A 201 -10.88 13.91 3.26
N LYS A 202 -11.87 14.71 2.86
CA LYS A 202 -11.86 15.46 1.58
C LYS A 202 -10.65 16.33 1.34
N GLN A 203 -10.06 16.86 2.41
CA GLN A 203 -8.92 17.78 2.41
C GLN A 203 -7.58 17.13 2.79
N THR A 204 -7.55 15.82 3.05
CA THR A 204 -6.34 15.17 3.57
C THR A 204 -5.93 13.95 2.77
N LEU A 205 -6.89 13.26 2.15
CA LEU A 205 -6.64 12.00 1.48
C LEU A 205 -6.04 12.23 0.09
N GLU A 206 -4.78 11.82 -0.06
CA GLU A 206 -3.98 12.01 -1.27
C GLU A 206 -3.85 10.73 -2.10
N SER A 207 -3.90 9.56 -1.45
CA SER A 207 -3.76 8.27 -2.10
C SER A 207 -4.83 7.29 -1.61
N ILE A 208 -5.49 6.63 -2.55
CA ILE A 208 -6.45 5.56 -2.27
C ILE A 208 -6.11 4.37 -3.13
N GLU A 209 -6.02 3.22 -2.51
CA GLU A 209 -5.98 1.95 -3.20
C GLU A 209 -7.16 1.07 -2.79
N VAL A 210 -8.02 0.78 -3.75
CA VAL A 210 -9.22 -0.04 -3.58
C VAL A 210 -9.01 -1.37 -4.27
N THR A 211 -9.22 -2.47 -3.53
CA THR A 211 -9.33 -3.80 -4.10
C THR A 211 -10.79 -4.24 -4.05
N PHE A 212 -11.35 -4.65 -5.18
CA PHE A 212 -12.69 -5.24 -5.20
C PHE A 212 -12.63 -6.74 -5.02
N SER A 213 -13.51 -7.29 -4.19
CA SER A 213 -13.78 -8.73 -4.20
C SER A 213 -14.74 -9.05 -5.35
N ALA A 214 -14.43 -10.05 -6.17
CA ALA A 214 -15.20 -10.36 -7.38
C ALA A 214 -16.69 -10.62 -7.13
N ASN A 215 -17.06 -11.07 -5.93
CA ASN A 215 -18.44 -11.44 -5.61
C ASN A 215 -19.30 -10.27 -5.11
N SER A 216 -18.71 -9.08 -4.91
CA SER A 216 -19.36 -8.00 -4.14
C SER A 216 -19.59 -6.71 -4.94
N LEU A 217 -19.49 -6.73 -6.27
CA LEU A 217 -19.67 -5.52 -7.07
C LEU A 217 -21.00 -5.49 -7.82
N THR A 218 -21.85 -4.52 -7.47
CA THR A 218 -22.96 -4.09 -8.33
C THR A 218 -22.62 -2.74 -8.99
N PRO A 219 -23.16 -2.42 -10.18
CA PRO A 219 -23.00 -1.10 -10.79
C PRO A 219 -23.39 0.05 -9.84
N LYS A 220 -24.40 -0.18 -9.00
CA LYS A 220 -24.83 0.78 -7.97
C LYS A 220 -23.73 1.05 -6.94
N SER A 221 -23.08 0.01 -6.43
CA SER A 221 -22.01 0.13 -5.42
C SER A 221 -20.77 0.81 -5.99
N ILE A 222 -20.44 0.53 -7.25
CA ILE A 222 -19.35 1.20 -7.97
C ILE A 222 -19.65 2.69 -8.13
N ASN A 223 -20.86 3.04 -8.59
CA ASN A 223 -21.28 4.43 -8.73
C ASN A 223 -21.26 5.18 -7.40
N GLN A 224 -21.60 4.52 -6.29
CA GLN A 224 -21.52 5.11 -4.95
C GLN A 224 -20.09 5.35 -4.48
N LEU A 225 -19.16 4.43 -4.77
CA LEU A 225 -17.73 4.63 -4.52
C LEU A 225 -17.24 5.87 -5.28
N PHE A 226 -17.43 5.94 -6.59
CA PHE A 226 -16.96 7.08 -7.40
C PHE A 226 -17.62 8.39 -7.02
N LYS A 227 -18.90 8.39 -6.65
CA LYS A 227 -19.58 9.57 -6.10
C LYS A 227 -18.98 10.04 -4.77
N GLY A 228 -18.47 9.12 -3.95
CA GLY A 228 -17.73 9.46 -2.74
C GLY A 228 -16.35 10.05 -3.08
N LEU A 229 -15.59 9.34 -3.92
CA LEU A 229 -14.23 9.71 -4.31
C LEU A 229 -14.15 11.07 -5.01
N SER A 230 -15.16 11.44 -5.80
CA SER A 230 -15.21 12.74 -6.49
C SER A 230 -15.29 13.94 -5.55
N LYS A 231 -15.54 13.72 -4.25
CA LYS A 231 -15.54 14.77 -3.23
C LYS A 231 -14.14 15.07 -2.66
N LEU A 232 -13.13 14.26 -2.98
CA LEU A 232 -11.79 14.38 -2.43
C LEU A 232 -10.99 15.39 -3.26
N SER A 233 -10.76 16.58 -2.72
CA SER A 233 -10.05 17.65 -3.46
C SER A 233 -8.55 17.41 -3.55
N GLU A 234 -7.98 16.63 -2.62
CA GLU A 234 -6.54 16.37 -2.55
C GLU A 234 -6.13 15.03 -3.17
N LEU A 235 -7.06 14.25 -3.74
CA LEU A 235 -6.77 12.93 -4.27
C LEU A 235 -5.85 13.03 -5.49
N LYS A 236 -4.63 12.50 -5.37
CA LYS A 236 -3.59 12.46 -6.42
C LYS A 236 -3.44 11.09 -7.03
N VAL A 237 -3.63 10.05 -6.21
CA VAL A 237 -3.41 8.65 -6.61
C VAL A 237 -4.66 7.85 -6.29
N LEU A 238 -5.24 7.23 -7.32
CA LEU A 238 -6.31 6.25 -7.18
C LEU A 238 -5.88 4.98 -7.88
N VAL A 239 -5.66 3.92 -7.10
CA VAL A 239 -5.38 2.58 -7.60
C VAL A 239 -6.62 1.73 -7.38
N ILE A 240 -7.13 1.14 -8.45
CA ILE A 240 -8.27 0.24 -8.40
C ILE A 240 -7.82 -1.12 -8.92
N SER A 241 -8.01 -2.15 -8.10
CA SER A 241 -7.66 -3.53 -8.40
C SER A 241 -8.88 -4.42 -8.19
N CYS A 242 -8.96 -5.54 -8.90
CA CYS A 242 -10.03 -6.53 -8.75
C CYS A 242 -9.39 -7.89 -8.41
N GLN A 243 -9.79 -8.49 -7.30
CA GLN A 243 -9.48 -9.88 -6.97
C GLN A 243 -10.60 -10.76 -7.54
N SER A 244 -10.41 -11.25 -8.77
CA SER A 244 -11.25 -12.32 -9.33
C SER A 244 -10.45 -13.62 -9.42
N GLU A 245 -10.91 -14.64 -8.70
CA GLU A 245 -10.47 -16.03 -8.88
C GLU A 245 -11.38 -16.81 -9.83
N VAL A 246 -12.35 -16.18 -10.52
CA VAL A 246 -13.43 -16.88 -11.23
C VAL A 246 -13.46 -16.56 -12.74
N ASP A 247 -13.39 -17.64 -13.53
CA ASP A 247 -13.66 -17.85 -14.96
C ASP A 247 -13.35 -16.77 -16.01
N ASP A 248 -12.40 -17.15 -16.85
CA ASP A 248 -12.19 -16.90 -18.26
C ASP A 248 -12.25 -15.52 -18.92
N THR A 249 -12.64 -14.45 -18.24
CA THR A 249 -12.56 -13.07 -18.76
C THR A 249 -12.19 -12.11 -17.65
N LEU A 250 -10.89 -11.84 -17.51
CA LEU A 250 -10.39 -10.89 -16.54
C LEU A 250 -10.58 -9.46 -17.11
N VAL A 251 -11.74 -8.86 -16.85
CA VAL A 251 -11.95 -7.44 -17.18
C VAL A 251 -11.31 -6.60 -16.08
N CYS A 252 -10.01 -6.34 -16.23
CA CYS A 252 -9.32 -5.38 -15.37
C CYS A 252 -9.80 -3.96 -15.75
N LYS A 253 -10.86 -3.48 -15.09
CA LYS A 253 -11.24 -2.06 -15.17
C LYS A 253 -10.22 -1.23 -14.39
N CYS A 254 -9.14 -0.83 -15.07
CA CYS A 254 -8.22 0.16 -14.53
C CYS A 254 -8.89 1.54 -14.66
N LEU A 255 -9.74 1.87 -13.69
CA LEU A 255 -10.44 3.14 -13.66
C LEU A 255 -9.52 4.19 -13.03
N GLN A 256 -8.82 4.93 -13.87
CA GLN A 256 -8.07 6.09 -13.43
C GLN A 256 -8.92 7.34 -13.63
N LEU A 257 -9.23 8.04 -12.53
CA LEU A 257 -9.84 9.36 -12.61
C LEU A 257 -8.80 10.36 -13.09
N LEU A 258 -8.82 10.69 -14.39
CA LEU A 258 -8.11 11.87 -14.90
C LEU A 258 -9.01 13.09 -14.82
N ALA A 259 -8.77 13.96 -13.83
CA ALA A 259 -9.21 15.34 -13.88
C ALA A 259 -8.18 16.13 -14.69
N ALA A 260 -8.50 16.43 -15.96
CA ALA A 260 -7.70 17.32 -16.80
C ALA A 260 -8.51 18.57 -17.17
N LYS A 261 -7.86 19.73 -17.19
CA LYS A 261 -8.45 20.94 -17.78
C LYS A 261 -8.22 20.89 -19.28
N TYR A 262 -9.30 20.78 -20.05
CA TYR A 262 -9.22 20.59 -21.49
C TYR A 262 -9.13 21.93 -22.24
N VAL A 263 -8.49 21.90 -23.41
CA VAL A 263 -8.63 22.93 -24.44
C VAL A 263 -9.83 22.54 -25.31
N ASP A 264 -10.59 23.53 -25.79
CA ASP A 264 -11.76 23.27 -26.64
C ASP A 264 -11.36 22.41 -27.85
N SER A 265 -11.91 21.20 -27.95
CA SER A 265 -11.62 20.28 -29.06
C SER A 265 -12.88 19.55 -29.51
N LYS A 266 -13.03 19.38 -30.83
CA LYS A 266 -14.18 18.68 -31.43
C LYS A 266 -14.09 17.17 -31.27
N SER A 267 -12.88 16.61 -31.26
CA SER A 267 -12.63 15.22 -30.93
C SER A 267 -11.27 15.07 -30.23
N ALA A 268 -10.98 13.87 -29.72
CA ALA A 268 -9.71 13.60 -29.07
C ALA A 268 -9.21 12.20 -29.43
N MET A 269 -7.90 12.05 -29.56
CA MET A 269 -7.20 10.77 -29.70
C MET A 269 -6.63 10.37 -28.34
N LEU A 270 -6.83 9.11 -27.94
CA LEU A 270 -6.27 8.56 -26.70
C LEU A 270 -5.20 7.52 -27.06
N THR A 271 -3.98 7.69 -26.56
CA THR A 271 -2.89 6.72 -26.69
C THR A 271 -2.33 6.38 -25.32
N ILE A 272 -2.16 5.08 -25.05
CA ILE A 272 -1.62 4.59 -23.79
C ILE A 272 -0.37 3.78 -24.11
N TYR A 273 0.74 4.14 -23.48
CA TYR A 273 2.03 3.47 -23.59
C TYR A 273 2.40 2.79 -22.28
N GLY A 274 3.00 1.62 -22.34
CA GLY A 274 3.79 1.06 -21.24
C GLY A 274 5.28 1.37 -21.46
N ILE A 275 5.95 1.88 -20.43
CA ILE A 275 7.40 2.13 -20.43
C ILE A 275 8.10 0.84 -20.02
N LEU A 276 8.63 0.13 -21.01
CA LEU A 276 9.43 -1.07 -20.85
C LEU A 276 10.92 -0.68 -20.83
N GLU A 277 11.80 -1.61 -20.43
CA GLU A 277 13.26 -1.39 -20.50
C GLU A 277 13.74 -1.11 -21.93
N SER A 278 13.06 -1.66 -22.93
CA SER A 278 13.32 -1.42 -24.36
C SER A 278 12.76 -0.09 -24.89
N GLY A 279 12.00 0.65 -24.09
CA GLY A 279 11.36 1.91 -24.45
C GLY A 279 9.83 1.90 -24.32
N PRO A 280 9.16 3.01 -24.69
CA PRO A 280 7.70 3.11 -24.69
C PRO A 280 7.07 2.20 -25.75
N ALA A 281 6.19 1.29 -25.32
CA ALA A 281 5.39 0.42 -26.16
C ALA A 281 3.92 0.84 -26.13
N VAL A 282 3.28 1.00 -27.29
CA VAL A 282 1.85 1.34 -27.38
C VAL A 282 1.02 0.15 -26.92
N PHE A 283 0.26 0.33 -25.84
CA PHE A 283 -0.69 -0.67 -25.33
C PHE A 283 -2.08 -0.47 -25.91
N TYR A 284 -2.48 0.78 -26.13
CA TYR A 284 -3.79 1.11 -26.67
C TYR A 284 -3.72 2.41 -27.48
N THR A 285 -4.50 2.50 -28.55
CA THR A 285 -4.75 3.74 -29.27
C THR A 285 -6.20 3.76 -29.75
N SER A 286 -6.91 4.84 -29.46
CA SER A 286 -8.19 5.18 -30.10
C SER A 286 -8.03 6.49 -30.85
N ALA A 287 -8.23 6.44 -32.16
CA ALA A 287 -8.27 7.63 -33.02
C ALA A 287 -9.43 8.58 -32.66
N ASP A 288 -10.48 8.05 -32.03
CA ASP A 288 -11.63 8.82 -31.57
C ASP A 288 -12.05 8.36 -30.17
N ALA A 289 -11.38 8.92 -29.17
CA ALA A 289 -11.72 8.72 -27.77
C ALA A 289 -13.11 9.24 -27.40
N CYS A 290 -13.78 10.04 -28.24
CA CYS A 290 -15.13 10.52 -27.93
C CYS A 290 -16.22 9.49 -28.26
N ASN A 291 -15.91 8.56 -29.17
CA ASN A 291 -16.83 7.53 -29.64
C ASN A 291 -16.37 6.11 -29.27
N SER A 292 -15.27 5.98 -28.53
CA SER A 292 -14.76 4.69 -28.10
C SER A 292 -15.59 4.12 -26.95
N GLU A 293 -15.99 2.85 -27.07
CA GLU A 293 -16.66 2.10 -26.00
C GLU A 293 -15.79 1.93 -24.74
N PHE A 294 -14.48 2.13 -24.91
CA PHE A 294 -13.49 2.00 -23.85
C PHE A 294 -13.27 3.28 -23.06
N THR A 295 -13.99 4.36 -23.38
CA THR A 295 -13.83 5.67 -22.75
C THR A 295 -15.17 6.33 -22.43
N SER A 296 -15.27 7.04 -21.30
CA SER A 296 -16.47 7.84 -20.96
C SER A 296 -16.50 9.23 -21.60
N LEU A 297 -15.48 9.59 -22.39
CA LEU A 297 -15.28 10.93 -22.90
C LEU A 297 -16.39 11.32 -23.88
N LYS A 298 -17.06 12.45 -23.64
CA LYS A 298 -18.05 13.02 -24.56
C LYS A 298 -17.50 14.31 -25.16
N CYS A 299 -17.63 14.44 -26.47
CA CYS A 299 -17.16 15.61 -27.21
C CYS A 299 -18.35 16.43 -27.77
N PRO A 300 -18.18 17.74 -28.00
CA PRO A 300 -16.93 18.51 -27.90
C PRO A 300 -16.46 18.70 -26.45
N LEU A 301 -15.13 18.67 -26.25
CA LEU A 301 -14.52 19.04 -24.97
C LEU A 301 -14.64 20.55 -24.83
N THR A 302 -15.20 21.04 -23.72
CA THR A 302 -15.33 22.47 -23.46
C THR A 302 -14.40 22.89 -22.31
N LYS A 303 -13.77 24.06 -22.44
CA LYS A 303 -12.82 24.64 -21.48
C LYS A 303 -13.32 24.76 -20.04
N SER A 304 -14.65 24.80 -19.85
CA SER A 304 -15.28 25.05 -18.56
C SER A 304 -15.77 23.79 -17.84
N SER A 305 -15.70 22.60 -18.44
CA SER A 305 -16.07 21.36 -17.75
C SER A 305 -14.84 20.55 -17.34
N GLU A 306 -14.72 20.30 -16.04
CA GLU A 306 -13.91 19.20 -15.54
C GLU A 306 -14.60 17.90 -15.95
N ASN A 307 -14.20 17.36 -17.11
CA ASN A 307 -14.69 16.05 -17.56
C ASN A 307 -13.80 14.96 -16.96
N MET A 308 -14.45 13.99 -16.33
CA MET A 308 -13.81 12.79 -15.83
C MET A 308 -13.64 11.80 -16.97
N LEU A 309 -12.40 11.52 -17.37
CA LEU A 309 -12.09 10.48 -18.34
C LEU A 309 -11.99 9.14 -17.60
N GLU A 310 -12.93 8.24 -17.83
CA GLU A 310 -12.86 6.84 -17.43
C GLU A 310 -12.35 6.03 -18.62
N ILE A 311 -11.39 5.13 -18.39
CA ILE A 311 -10.88 4.23 -19.42
C ILE A 311 -11.10 2.80 -18.95
N THR A 312 -11.68 1.97 -19.81
CA THR A 312 -11.81 0.53 -19.60
C THR A 312 -11.00 -0.17 -20.69
N LEU A 313 -9.83 -0.71 -20.36
CA LEU A 313 -9.07 -1.49 -21.32
C LEU A 313 -9.33 -2.99 -21.12
N PRO A 314 -9.63 -3.75 -22.19
CA PRO A 314 -9.57 -5.20 -22.10
C PRO A 314 -8.11 -5.61 -21.92
N VAL A 315 -7.81 -6.34 -20.86
CA VAL A 315 -6.51 -7.01 -20.71
C VAL A 315 -6.66 -8.37 -21.37
N PRO A 316 -6.06 -8.61 -22.56
CA PRO A 316 -6.17 -9.91 -23.21
C PRO A 316 -5.59 -10.98 -22.29
N LYS A 317 -6.30 -12.10 -22.17
CA LYS A 317 -5.76 -13.29 -21.53
C LYS A 317 -4.48 -13.69 -22.23
N LEU A 318 -3.37 -13.60 -21.52
CA LEU A 318 -2.13 -14.20 -21.99
C LEU A 318 -2.16 -15.67 -21.60
N HIS A 319 -2.09 -16.56 -22.59
CA HIS A 319 -2.08 -18.02 -22.40
C HIS A 319 -0.81 -18.55 -21.71
N HIS A 320 0.09 -17.66 -21.27
CA HIS A 320 1.33 -17.98 -20.59
C HIS A 320 1.42 -17.23 -19.26
N GLN A 321 2.11 -17.83 -18.28
CA GLN A 321 2.40 -17.20 -16.99
C GLN A 321 3.10 -15.85 -17.23
N ILE A 322 2.39 -14.75 -17.02
CA ILE A 322 2.97 -13.42 -17.02
C ILE A 322 3.81 -13.33 -15.75
N THR A 323 5.10 -13.01 -15.88
CA THR A 323 5.89 -12.63 -14.71
C THR A 323 5.38 -11.26 -14.27
N PRO A 324 4.96 -11.07 -13.00
CA PRO A 324 4.50 -9.78 -12.53
C PRO A 324 5.51 -8.68 -12.87
N MET A 325 5.06 -7.65 -13.58
CA MET A 325 5.93 -6.60 -14.09
C MET A 325 5.46 -5.26 -13.55
N ASN A 326 6.39 -4.52 -12.93
CA ASN A 326 6.19 -3.10 -12.65
C ASN A 326 6.59 -2.32 -13.91
N LEU A 327 5.73 -1.43 -14.38
CA LEU A 327 6.02 -0.57 -15.53
C LEU A 327 5.34 0.78 -15.34
N ASP A 328 5.94 1.85 -15.86
CA ASP A 328 5.24 3.14 -15.90
C ASP A 328 4.29 3.15 -17.09
N VAL A 329 3.05 3.58 -16.89
CA VAL A 329 2.10 3.82 -17.98
C VAL A 329 2.08 5.31 -18.29
N LEU A 330 2.16 5.63 -19.58
CA LEU A 330 2.01 6.98 -20.12
C LEU A 330 0.69 7.06 -20.89
N LEU A 331 -0.20 7.93 -20.47
CA LEU A 331 -1.47 8.20 -21.13
C LEU A 331 -1.39 9.57 -21.80
N TYR A 332 -1.63 9.58 -23.10
CA TYR A 332 -1.73 10.79 -23.93
C TYR A 332 -3.17 10.95 -24.39
N LEU A 333 -3.73 12.13 -24.16
CA LEU A 333 -4.93 12.59 -24.84
C LEU A 333 -4.54 13.75 -25.75
N GLN A 334 -4.79 13.63 -27.04
CA GLN A 334 -4.42 14.61 -28.06
C GLN A 334 -5.67 15.15 -28.76
N ASP A 335 -5.64 16.39 -29.24
CA ASP A 335 -6.70 16.94 -30.09
C ASP A 335 -6.54 16.46 -31.55
N THR A 336 -7.44 16.93 -32.42
CA THR A 336 -7.39 16.61 -33.87
C THR A 336 -6.14 17.12 -34.58
N ASP A 337 -5.46 18.12 -34.02
CA ASP A 337 -4.22 18.67 -34.56
C ASP A 337 -2.98 17.92 -34.04
N GLY A 338 -3.16 16.88 -33.22
CA GLY A 338 -2.09 16.15 -32.55
C GLY A 338 -1.45 16.91 -31.39
N LYS A 339 -2.05 18.00 -30.91
CA LYS A 339 -1.55 18.71 -29.73
C LYS A 339 -1.98 17.95 -28.48
N ASN A 340 -1.05 17.80 -27.55
CA ASN A 340 -1.32 17.18 -26.26
C ASN A 340 -2.32 18.02 -25.46
N ILE A 341 -3.51 17.46 -25.22
CA ILE A 341 -4.48 17.99 -24.27
C ILE A 341 -4.04 17.61 -22.85
N THR A 342 -3.64 16.35 -22.63
CA THR A 342 -3.03 15.91 -21.38
C THR A 342 -2.03 14.77 -21.62
N CYS A 343 -1.01 14.70 -20.76
CA CYS A 343 -0.06 13.61 -20.70
C CYS A 343 0.13 13.24 -19.23
N GLN A 344 -0.26 12.04 -18.84
CA GLN A 344 -0.06 11.54 -17.47
C GLN A 344 0.83 10.32 -17.45
N ARG A 345 1.76 10.29 -16.50
CA ARG A 345 2.62 9.15 -16.22
C ARG A 345 2.27 8.61 -14.85
N PHE A 346 2.08 7.31 -14.72
CA PHE A 346 1.80 6.67 -13.44
C PHE A 346 2.41 5.28 -13.37
N PRO A 347 2.91 4.85 -12.19
CA PRO A 347 3.40 3.50 -12.01
C PRO A 347 2.22 2.52 -12.04
N ALA A 348 2.37 1.44 -12.78
CA ALA A 348 1.43 0.33 -12.82
C ALA A 348 2.16 -0.99 -12.55
N LYS A 349 1.40 -1.98 -12.08
CA LYS A 349 1.87 -3.34 -11.92
C LYS A 349 0.92 -4.27 -12.65
N ILE A 350 1.42 -4.96 -13.66
CA ILE A 350 0.71 -6.07 -14.30
C ILE A 350 0.97 -7.30 -13.43
N GLN A 351 -0.09 -7.91 -12.90
CA GLN A 351 -0.03 -9.12 -12.08
C GLN A 351 -0.80 -10.26 -12.71
#